data_AF-A0A8H6QG29-F1
#
_entry.id   AF-A0A8H6QG29-F1
#
_cell.length_a   1.000
_cell.length_b   1.000
_cell.length_c   1.000
_cell.angle_alpha   90.00
_cell.angle_beta   90.00
_cell.angle_gamma   90.00
#
_symmetry.space_group_name_H-M   'P 1'
#
loop_
_entity.id
_entity.type
_entity.pdbx_description
1 polymer ?
#
loop_
_entity_poly.entity_id
_entity_poly.type
_entity_poly.pdbx_seq_one_letter_code
_entity_poly.pdbx_strand_id
1 'polypeptide(L)'
;MAPRAPMRVSGALNGIQYQDVTPLLGRDYPNLQLSSIVSDDAKVRDLAITASERGVLFFHNQCIPVSDFKILMQKLGELTGKPATSKLHKHEFASENNYHLGIPESMDPEVYTVSNVNNDKFFDSFLNPSDMKFASRSWHADESFERVPADYTGFKMIKCPKTGGDTVWASAYAAYERMSEPWQRFAEGLTASHGDSTSADSLNKKGLKFRAEERGSPENVGTELEAVHRVVQTNPVTGWKSLYGLGYQVSFGGINGVTDYENQIMQAYFLRLIADNHDLQIRHKWKPYDVAIWDNRSVFHNVTNDFVGERLALRVVSIGNKPYLDPNSTTRSAALRLRDEGGANGQDEY
;
A
#
# COMPACT_ATOMS: atom_id res chain seq x y z
N MET A 1 16.87 -12.98 -8.01
CA MET A 1 16.18 -12.92 -9.32
C MET A 1 16.98 -12.01 -10.22
N ALA A 2 17.12 -12.33 -11.52
CA ALA A 2 17.71 -11.40 -12.48
C ALA A 2 16.83 -10.13 -12.57
N PRO A 3 17.41 -8.93 -12.72
CA PRO A 3 16.64 -7.71 -12.82
C PRO A 3 15.74 -7.76 -14.06
N ARG A 4 14.42 -7.66 -13.84
CA ARG A 4 13.42 -7.60 -14.92
C ARG A 4 13.36 -6.18 -15.46
N ALA A 5 13.29 -6.03 -16.78
CA ALA A 5 13.10 -4.72 -17.39
C ALA A 5 11.80 -4.06 -16.87
N PRO A 6 11.81 -2.75 -16.57
CA PRO A 6 10.62 -2.00 -16.20
C PRO A 6 9.46 -2.22 -17.15
N MET A 7 8.28 -2.49 -16.60
CA MET A 7 7.08 -2.73 -17.39
C MET A 7 6.53 -1.41 -17.96
N ARG A 8 5.76 -1.53 -19.04
CA ARG A 8 5.06 -0.43 -19.71
C ARG A 8 3.61 -0.82 -19.98
N VAL A 9 2.74 0.17 -19.91
CA VAL A 9 1.35 0.02 -20.35
C VAL A 9 1.32 -0.33 -21.83
N SER A 10 0.43 -1.22 -22.23
CA SER A 10 0.21 -1.57 -23.64
C SER A 10 -0.69 -0.56 -24.36
N GLY A 11 -1.42 0.25 -23.60
CA GLY A 11 -2.46 1.15 -24.11
C GLY A 11 -3.84 0.52 -24.09
N ALA A 12 -4.04 -0.60 -23.38
CA ALA A 12 -5.34 -1.28 -23.29
C ALA A 12 -6.41 -0.43 -22.56
N LEU A 13 -5.97 0.51 -21.72
CA LEU A 13 -6.83 1.51 -21.08
C LEU A 13 -6.97 2.81 -21.89
N ASN A 14 -6.41 2.89 -23.09
CA ASN A 14 -6.56 4.08 -23.95
C ASN A 14 -8.04 4.32 -24.27
N GLY A 15 -8.46 5.59 -24.22
CA GLY A 15 -9.85 5.98 -24.42
C GLY A 15 -10.72 5.93 -23.16
N ILE A 16 -10.24 5.35 -22.06
CA ILE A 16 -10.89 5.51 -20.76
C ILE A 16 -10.52 6.89 -20.20
N GLN A 17 -11.53 7.69 -19.89
CA GLN A 17 -11.34 9.00 -19.29
C GLN A 17 -10.71 8.88 -17.90
N TYR A 18 -9.71 9.71 -17.63
CA TYR A 18 -9.08 9.85 -16.33
C TYR A 18 -8.66 11.28 -16.05
N GLN A 19 -8.37 11.56 -14.79
CA GLN A 19 -7.71 12.78 -14.34
C GLN A 19 -6.57 12.41 -13.40
N ASP A 20 -5.35 12.88 -13.66
CA ASP A 20 -4.28 12.80 -12.68
C ASP A 20 -4.57 13.80 -11.54
N VAL A 21 -4.66 13.28 -10.30
CA VAL A 21 -5.13 14.06 -9.15
C VAL A 21 -4.08 15.11 -8.74
N THR A 22 -2.80 14.72 -8.80
CA THR A 22 -1.66 15.63 -8.64
C THR A 22 -0.58 15.28 -9.66
N PRO A 23 0.43 16.13 -9.88
CA PRO A 23 1.54 15.79 -10.78
C PRO A 23 2.31 14.53 -10.34
N LEU A 24 2.49 14.35 -9.03
CA LEU A 24 3.36 13.30 -8.49
C LEU A 24 2.63 12.00 -8.15
N LEU A 25 1.34 12.05 -7.86
CA LEU A 25 0.60 10.93 -7.29
C LEU A 25 -0.85 10.97 -7.78
N GLY A 26 -1.53 9.83 -7.73
CA GLY A 26 -2.96 9.72 -7.92
C GLY A 26 -3.43 9.76 -9.37
N ARG A 27 -4.36 8.88 -9.70
CA ARG A 27 -5.19 8.98 -10.92
C ARG A 27 -6.63 8.60 -10.60
N ASP A 28 -7.54 9.47 -10.99
CA ASP A 28 -8.97 9.30 -10.86
C ASP A 28 -9.57 8.76 -12.16
N TYR A 29 -10.34 7.68 -12.08
CA TYR A 29 -11.12 7.13 -13.18
C TYR A 29 -12.61 7.31 -12.87
N PRO A 30 -13.19 8.48 -13.22
CA PRO A 30 -14.52 8.85 -12.71
C PRO A 30 -15.64 7.94 -13.21
N ASN A 31 -15.45 7.35 -14.40
CA ASN A 31 -16.49 6.62 -15.13
C ASN A 31 -16.17 5.13 -15.34
N LEU A 32 -15.02 4.64 -14.85
CA LEU A 32 -14.63 3.25 -15.04
C LEU A 32 -15.26 2.35 -13.98
N GLN A 33 -16.01 1.33 -14.40
CA GLN A 33 -16.45 0.24 -13.53
C GLN A 33 -15.45 -0.91 -13.58
N LEU A 34 -14.88 -1.29 -12.45
CA LEU A 34 -13.88 -2.36 -12.35
C LEU A 34 -14.43 -3.72 -12.81
N SER A 35 -15.72 -3.96 -12.60
CA SER A 35 -16.42 -5.17 -13.09
C SER A 35 -16.43 -5.28 -14.62
N SER A 36 -16.27 -4.17 -15.35
CA SER A 36 -16.21 -4.18 -16.82
C SER A 36 -14.83 -4.58 -17.38
N ILE A 37 -13.79 -4.62 -16.55
CA ILE A 37 -12.41 -4.90 -16.99
C ILE A 37 -11.78 -6.13 -16.32
N VAL A 38 -12.37 -6.68 -15.25
CA VAL A 38 -11.77 -7.80 -14.48
C VAL A 38 -11.45 -9.05 -15.31
N SER A 39 -12.20 -9.28 -16.40
CA SER A 39 -11.99 -10.38 -17.33
C SER A 39 -10.96 -10.09 -18.44
N ASP A 40 -10.53 -8.83 -18.60
CA ASP A 40 -9.59 -8.39 -19.64
C ASP A 40 -8.19 -8.19 -19.06
N ASP A 41 -7.34 -9.21 -19.20
CA ASP A 41 -6.00 -9.22 -18.61
C ASP A 41 -5.11 -8.08 -19.12
N ALA A 42 -5.30 -7.62 -20.37
CA ALA A 42 -4.52 -6.49 -20.88
C ALA A 42 -4.86 -5.20 -20.12
N LYS A 43 -6.15 -4.95 -19.87
CA LYS A 43 -6.62 -3.81 -19.08
C LYS A 43 -6.22 -3.91 -17.61
N VAL A 44 -6.36 -5.09 -17.00
CA VAL A 44 -5.96 -5.30 -15.60
C VAL A 44 -4.46 -5.10 -15.42
N ARG A 45 -3.65 -5.61 -16.35
CA ARG A 45 -2.19 -5.40 -16.36
C ARG A 45 -1.85 -3.91 -16.46
N ASP A 46 -2.47 -3.19 -17.39
CA ASP A 46 -2.24 -1.75 -17.54
C ASP A 46 -2.70 -0.96 -16.31
N LEU A 47 -3.77 -1.41 -15.64
CA LEU A 47 -4.23 -0.84 -14.37
C LEU A 47 -3.17 -1.02 -13.28
N ALA A 48 -2.60 -2.22 -13.14
CA ALA A 48 -1.56 -2.53 -12.17
C ALA A 48 -0.28 -1.70 -12.38
N ILE A 49 0.16 -1.56 -13.63
CA ILE A 49 1.31 -0.71 -13.98
C ILE A 49 1.00 0.75 -13.68
N THR A 50 -0.20 1.22 -14.03
CA THR A 50 -0.62 2.59 -13.74
C THR A 50 -0.67 2.84 -12.23
N ALA A 51 -1.16 1.90 -11.43
CA ALA A 51 -1.12 1.98 -9.97
C ALA A 51 0.32 2.04 -9.45
N SER A 52 1.24 1.27 -10.03
CA SER A 52 2.67 1.28 -9.64
C SER A 52 3.38 2.59 -9.99
N GLU A 53 2.96 3.27 -11.07
CA GLU A 53 3.54 4.55 -11.53
C GLU A 53 2.89 5.77 -10.84
N ARG A 54 1.58 5.71 -10.60
CA ARG A 54 0.77 6.80 -10.03
C ARG A 54 0.54 6.64 -8.52
N GLY A 55 0.96 5.52 -7.94
CA GLY A 55 0.84 5.18 -6.52
C GLY A 55 -0.55 4.74 -6.10
N VAL A 56 -1.60 5.51 -6.41
CA VAL A 56 -2.99 5.19 -6.06
C VAL A 56 -3.94 5.57 -7.19
N LEU A 57 -4.95 4.72 -7.42
CA LEU A 57 -6.02 4.90 -8.38
C LEU A 57 -7.37 4.99 -7.64
N PHE A 58 -8.25 5.88 -8.08
CA PHE A 58 -9.59 6.09 -7.51
C PHE A 58 -10.68 5.74 -8.51
N PHE A 59 -11.72 5.08 -8.02
CA PHE A 59 -12.89 4.67 -8.79
C PHE A 59 -14.14 4.94 -7.99
N HIS A 60 -15.17 5.47 -8.65
CA HIS A 60 -16.37 5.95 -7.97
C HIS A 60 -17.57 5.04 -8.18
N ASN A 61 -18.42 4.94 -7.15
CA ASN A 61 -19.70 4.24 -7.21
C ASN A 61 -19.59 2.83 -7.84
N GLN A 62 -18.71 1.99 -7.30
CA GLN A 62 -18.34 0.71 -7.90
C GLN A 62 -19.35 -0.40 -7.60
N CYS A 63 -19.95 -0.93 -8.65
CA CYS A 63 -20.77 -2.14 -8.61
C CYS A 63 -19.93 -3.35 -9.04
N ILE A 64 -19.10 -3.82 -8.11
CA ILE A 64 -18.27 -5.02 -8.26
C ILE A 64 -18.53 -6.00 -7.11
N PRO A 65 -18.91 -7.26 -7.40
CA PRO A 65 -19.00 -8.32 -6.39
C PRO A 65 -17.65 -8.58 -5.72
N VAL A 66 -17.65 -8.99 -4.45
CA VAL A 66 -16.38 -9.24 -3.72
C VAL A 66 -15.58 -10.38 -4.36
N SER A 67 -16.23 -11.38 -4.96
CA SER A 67 -15.55 -12.43 -5.73
C SER A 67 -14.71 -11.87 -6.88
N ASP A 68 -15.29 -10.95 -7.66
CA ASP A 68 -14.62 -10.34 -8.80
C ASP A 68 -13.55 -9.36 -8.34
N PHE A 69 -13.80 -8.65 -7.23
CA PHE A 69 -12.80 -7.76 -6.64
C PHE A 69 -11.56 -8.53 -6.17
N LYS A 70 -11.73 -9.71 -5.57
CA LYS A 70 -10.63 -10.61 -5.21
C LYS A 70 -9.86 -11.10 -6.44
N ILE A 71 -10.56 -11.52 -7.49
CA ILE A 71 -9.94 -11.92 -8.76
C ILE A 71 -9.12 -10.77 -9.34
N LEU A 72 -9.70 -9.57 -9.39
CA LEU A 72 -9.01 -8.36 -9.86
C LEU A 72 -7.71 -8.14 -9.08
N MET A 73 -7.79 -8.08 -7.74
CA MET A 73 -6.63 -7.80 -6.90
C MET A 73 -5.54 -8.85 -7.03
N GLN A 74 -5.89 -10.14 -7.13
CA GLN A 74 -4.93 -11.22 -7.37
C GLN A 74 -4.24 -11.06 -8.73
N LYS A 75 -5.01 -10.74 -9.78
CA LYS A 75 -4.51 -10.55 -11.14
C LYS A 75 -3.54 -9.37 -11.26
N LEU A 76 -3.73 -8.28 -10.52
CA LEU A 76 -2.82 -7.13 -10.55
C LEU A 76 -1.37 -7.57 -10.27
N GLY A 77 -1.18 -8.38 -9.23
CA GLY A 77 0.12 -8.95 -8.89
C GLY A 77 0.62 -9.96 -9.91
N GLU A 78 -0.23 -10.92 -10.31
CA GLU A 78 0.15 -12.00 -11.24
C GLU A 78 0.60 -11.44 -12.61
N LEU A 79 -0.16 -10.51 -13.16
CA LEU A 79 0.10 -9.89 -14.46
C LEU A 79 1.28 -8.92 -14.43
N THR A 80 1.72 -8.50 -13.23
CA THR A 80 2.96 -7.72 -13.03
C THR A 80 4.13 -8.56 -12.51
N GLY A 81 3.96 -9.88 -12.43
CA GLY A 81 5.04 -10.84 -12.20
C GLY A 81 5.40 -11.09 -10.74
N LYS A 82 4.44 -10.99 -9.81
CA LYS A 82 4.64 -11.52 -8.46
C LYS A 82 4.93 -13.03 -8.50
N PRO A 83 5.60 -13.61 -7.47
CA PRO A 83 5.79 -15.05 -7.37
C PRO A 83 4.46 -15.82 -7.41
N ALA A 84 4.42 -16.96 -8.11
CA ALA A 84 3.19 -17.77 -8.21
C ALA A 84 2.70 -18.31 -6.85
N THR A 85 3.60 -18.41 -5.87
CA THR A 85 3.30 -18.78 -4.48
C THR A 85 2.63 -17.67 -3.70
N SER A 86 2.72 -16.41 -4.14
CA SER A 86 2.09 -15.27 -3.48
C SER A 86 0.62 -15.13 -3.92
N LYS A 87 -0.29 -15.26 -2.95
CA LYS A 87 -1.75 -15.20 -3.11
C LYS A 87 -2.32 -13.92 -2.51
N LEU A 88 -3.62 -13.89 -2.27
CA LEU A 88 -4.24 -12.84 -1.48
C LEU A 88 -3.84 -13.00 -0.01
N HIS A 89 -3.62 -11.88 0.67
CA HIS A 89 -3.33 -11.86 2.09
C HIS A 89 -4.52 -12.44 2.87
N LYS A 90 -4.22 -13.17 3.95
CA LYS A 90 -5.20 -13.55 4.95
C LYS A 90 -4.81 -12.91 6.26
N HIS A 91 -5.69 -12.08 6.81
CA HIS A 91 -5.37 -11.31 8.00
C HIS A 91 -4.97 -12.20 9.18
N GLU A 92 -4.02 -11.72 9.99
CA GLU A 92 -3.60 -12.32 11.26
C GLU A 92 -4.76 -12.44 12.27
N PHE A 93 -5.78 -11.59 12.17
CA PHE A 93 -7.06 -11.80 12.85
C PHE A 93 -7.86 -12.83 12.08
N ALA A 94 -8.16 -13.94 12.73
CA ALA A 94 -9.00 -14.96 12.13
C ALA A 94 -10.37 -14.36 11.76
N SER A 95 -10.87 -14.63 10.55
CA SER A 95 -12.12 -14.03 10.04
C SER A 95 -13.34 -14.47 10.86
N GLU A 96 -13.23 -15.57 11.58
CA GLU A 96 -14.21 -16.03 12.57
C GLU A 96 -14.48 -15.00 13.66
N ASN A 97 -13.56 -14.06 13.91
CA ASN A 97 -13.78 -12.97 14.86
C ASN A 97 -14.85 -11.98 14.36
N ASN A 98 -15.14 -11.95 13.05
CA ASN A 98 -16.02 -10.96 12.41
C ASN A 98 -17.51 -11.33 12.40
N TYR A 99 -17.91 -12.46 13.02
CA TYR A 99 -19.31 -12.92 13.07
C TYR A 99 -20.31 -11.85 13.52
N HIS A 100 -19.86 -10.93 14.39
CA HIS A 100 -20.67 -9.88 14.98
C HIS A 100 -20.93 -8.69 14.04
N LEU A 101 -20.27 -8.63 12.87
CA LEU A 101 -20.44 -7.54 11.90
C LEU A 101 -21.70 -7.69 11.04
N GLY A 102 -22.24 -8.91 10.94
CA GLY A 102 -23.41 -9.19 10.10
C GLY A 102 -23.16 -8.98 8.60
N ILE A 103 -21.88 -8.96 8.18
CA ILE A 103 -21.45 -8.82 6.77
C ILE A 103 -20.92 -10.18 6.33
N PRO A 104 -21.62 -10.93 5.46
CA PRO A 104 -21.20 -12.27 5.05
C PRO A 104 -19.77 -12.31 4.50
N GLU A 105 -19.37 -11.29 3.75
CA GLU A 105 -18.05 -11.19 3.14
C GLU A 105 -16.92 -11.04 4.18
N SER A 106 -17.23 -10.62 5.41
CA SER A 106 -16.25 -10.49 6.49
C SER A 106 -15.76 -11.82 7.06
N MET A 107 -16.44 -12.92 6.72
CA MET A 107 -16.04 -14.28 7.09
C MET A 107 -15.03 -14.88 6.11
N ASP A 108 -14.87 -14.28 4.93
CA ASP A 108 -13.85 -14.69 3.96
C ASP A 108 -12.46 -14.32 4.49
N PRO A 109 -11.54 -15.29 4.67
CA PRO A 109 -10.23 -15.02 5.24
C PRO A 109 -9.38 -14.07 4.38
N GLU A 110 -9.68 -13.90 3.09
CA GLU A 110 -8.96 -13.03 2.15
C GLU A 110 -9.57 -11.62 2.07
N VAL A 111 -10.61 -11.34 2.87
CA VAL A 111 -11.29 -10.03 2.94
C VAL A 111 -11.21 -9.52 4.36
N TYR A 112 -10.46 -8.44 4.56
CA TYR A 112 -10.45 -7.77 5.85
C TYR A 112 -11.51 -6.68 5.91
N THR A 113 -12.33 -6.71 6.95
CA THR A 113 -13.37 -5.69 7.16
C THR A 113 -12.85 -4.61 8.10
N VAL A 114 -12.53 -3.45 7.53
CA VAL A 114 -12.05 -2.29 8.28
C VAL A 114 -13.25 -1.53 8.83
N SER A 115 -13.54 -1.73 10.11
CA SER A 115 -14.68 -1.13 10.82
C SER A 115 -14.22 -0.47 12.11
N ASN A 116 -14.51 0.81 12.30
CA ASN A 116 -14.20 1.48 13.57
C ASN A 116 -15.03 0.94 14.73
N VAL A 117 -16.29 0.54 14.50
CA VAL A 117 -17.15 -0.06 15.54
C VAL A 117 -16.60 -1.42 16.01
N ASN A 118 -15.94 -2.16 15.13
CA ASN A 118 -15.20 -3.36 15.50
C ASN A 118 -13.93 -3.01 16.25
N ASN A 119 -13.12 -2.12 15.66
CA ASN A 119 -11.81 -1.80 16.18
C ASN A 119 -11.90 -1.19 17.58
N ASP A 120 -12.86 -0.31 17.85
CA ASP A 120 -13.07 0.32 19.16
C ASP A 120 -13.48 -0.68 20.26
N LYS A 121 -14.02 -1.85 19.91
CA LYS A 121 -14.40 -2.89 20.88
C LYS A 121 -13.21 -3.76 21.30
N PHE A 122 -12.24 -3.93 20.41
CA PHE A 122 -11.21 -4.96 20.56
C PHE A 122 -9.79 -4.41 20.59
N PHE A 123 -9.55 -3.22 20.07
CA PHE A 123 -8.25 -2.58 20.04
C PHE A 123 -8.36 -1.25 20.76
N ASP A 124 -7.34 -0.94 21.55
CA ASP A 124 -7.16 0.45 21.97
C ASP A 124 -7.04 1.24 20.67
N SER A 125 -7.88 2.26 20.53
CA SER A 125 -7.80 3.12 19.36
C SER A 125 -6.44 3.80 19.40
N PHE A 126 -5.47 3.28 18.66
CA PHE A 126 -4.17 3.91 18.45
C PHE A 126 -4.31 5.30 17.79
N LEU A 127 -5.51 5.56 17.27
CA LEU A 127 -5.98 6.81 16.71
C LEU A 127 -6.87 7.61 17.68
N ASN A 128 -7.01 7.19 18.95
CA ASN A 128 -7.89 7.86 19.91
C ASN A 128 -7.55 9.35 19.95
N PRO A 129 -8.47 10.25 19.56
CA PRO A 129 -8.20 11.69 19.57
C PRO A 129 -7.83 12.20 20.97
N SER A 130 -8.24 11.52 22.05
CA SER A 130 -7.88 11.87 23.42
C SER A 130 -6.42 11.56 23.78
N ASP A 131 -5.71 10.74 23.00
CA ASP A 131 -4.31 10.38 23.26
C ASP A 131 -3.32 11.49 22.84
N MET A 132 -3.80 12.59 22.24
CA MET A 132 -2.98 13.75 21.81
C MET A 132 -1.74 13.37 20.97
N LYS A 133 -1.85 12.33 20.12
CA LYS A 133 -0.75 11.87 19.26
C LYS A 133 -0.77 12.61 17.91
N PHE A 134 0.41 12.82 17.32
CA PHE A 134 0.52 13.32 15.96
C PHE A 134 -0.04 12.29 14.98
N ALA A 135 -1.06 12.67 14.19
CA ALA A 135 -1.66 11.81 13.17
C ALA A 135 -0.60 11.23 12.21
N SER A 136 0.49 11.96 11.96
CA SER A 136 1.62 11.50 11.14
C SER A 136 2.28 10.20 11.64
N ARG A 137 2.16 9.83 12.92
CA ARG A 137 2.78 8.58 13.42
C ARG A 137 2.15 7.31 12.86
N SER A 138 0.96 7.41 12.25
CA SER A 138 0.22 6.28 11.67
C SER A 138 0.47 6.07 10.18
N TRP A 139 1.41 6.79 9.55
CA TRP A 139 1.83 6.51 8.18
C TRP A 139 2.38 5.09 8.07
N HIS A 140 1.93 4.33 7.07
CA HIS A 140 2.36 2.95 6.86
C HIS A 140 2.24 2.48 5.41
N ALA A 141 2.92 1.37 5.11
CA ALA A 141 2.64 0.49 3.99
C ALA A 141 2.03 -0.81 4.56
N ASP A 142 0.98 -1.33 3.91
CA ASP A 142 0.26 -2.51 4.41
C ASP A 142 1.18 -3.73 4.51
N GLU A 143 0.99 -4.51 5.57
CA GLU A 143 1.66 -5.80 5.81
C GLU A 143 3.20 -5.75 5.71
N SER A 144 3.82 -4.59 5.98
CA SER A 144 5.28 -4.46 5.91
C SER A 144 6.02 -5.27 6.98
N PHE A 145 5.32 -5.70 8.03
CA PHE A 145 5.83 -6.64 9.03
C PHE A 145 5.93 -8.09 8.52
N GLU A 146 5.32 -8.41 7.36
CA GLU A 146 5.44 -9.73 6.75
C GLU A 146 6.78 -9.91 6.04
N ARG A 147 7.26 -11.16 5.98
CA ARG A 147 8.50 -11.50 5.25
C ARG A 147 8.35 -11.27 3.75
N VAL A 148 7.16 -11.55 3.22
CA VAL A 148 6.74 -11.22 1.85
C VAL A 148 5.55 -10.25 1.97
N PRO A 149 5.78 -8.94 1.90
CA PRO A 149 4.75 -7.93 2.14
C PRO A 149 3.79 -7.78 0.96
N ALA A 150 2.78 -6.92 1.15
CA ALA A 150 1.79 -6.58 0.15
C ALA A 150 2.42 -5.93 -1.10
N ASP A 151 1.90 -6.25 -2.29
CA ASP A 151 2.09 -5.41 -3.47
C ASP A 151 0.95 -4.38 -3.58
N TYR A 152 -0.26 -4.82 -3.90
CA TYR A 152 -1.41 -3.94 -4.09
C TYR A 152 -2.46 -4.13 -2.99
N THR A 153 -3.06 -3.02 -2.57
CA THR A 153 -4.26 -3.04 -1.73
C THR A 153 -5.42 -2.44 -2.49
N GLY A 154 -6.55 -3.14 -2.47
CA GLY A 154 -7.84 -2.67 -2.90
C GLY A 154 -8.72 -2.40 -1.68
N PHE A 155 -9.35 -1.22 -1.64
CA PHE A 155 -10.15 -0.78 -0.52
C PHE A 155 -11.49 -0.23 -1.00
N LYS A 156 -12.58 -0.94 -0.69
CA LYS A 156 -13.94 -0.59 -1.10
C LYS A 156 -14.74 -0.06 0.08
N MET A 157 -15.23 1.17 -0.03
CA MET A 157 -16.11 1.77 0.99
C MET A 157 -17.50 1.15 0.95
N ILE A 158 -18.03 0.80 2.11
CA ILE A 158 -19.41 0.32 2.30
C ILE A 158 -20.25 1.38 3.00
N LYS A 159 -19.73 1.93 4.11
CA LYS A 159 -20.35 3.05 4.83
C LYS A 159 -19.30 4.12 5.10
N CYS A 160 -19.70 5.37 4.87
CA CYS A 160 -18.88 6.53 5.15
C CYS A 160 -19.52 7.32 6.29
N PRO A 161 -18.73 7.88 7.22
CA PRO A 161 -19.24 8.86 8.16
C PRO A 161 -19.71 10.12 7.42
N LYS A 162 -20.58 10.92 8.06
CA LYS A 162 -21.11 12.15 7.46
C LYS A 162 -20.00 13.16 7.13
N THR A 163 -18.93 13.19 7.92
CA THR A 163 -17.75 14.03 7.72
C THR A 163 -16.52 13.33 8.31
N GLY A 164 -15.35 13.64 7.77
CA GLY A 164 -14.07 13.04 8.17
C GLY A 164 -13.89 11.60 7.69
N GLY A 165 -12.84 10.93 8.17
CA GLY A 165 -12.56 9.52 7.84
C GLY A 165 -11.87 9.34 6.50
N ASP A 166 -11.32 10.43 5.97
CA ASP A 166 -10.55 10.49 4.73
C ASP A 166 -9.30 9.63 4.85
N THR A 167 -8.76 9.21 3.72
CA THR A 167 -7.43 8.57 3.67
C THR A 167 -6.46 9.52 2.96
N VAL A 168 -5.24 9.61 3.47
CA VAL A 168 -4.14 10.37 2.86
C VAL A 168 -3.09 9.38 2.37
N TRP A 169 -2.51 9.65 1.20
CA TRP A 169 -1.37 8.92 0.63
C TRP A 169 -0.21 9.87 0.43
N ALA A 170 1.01 9.35 0.49
CA ALA A 170 2.26 10.06 0.23
C ALA A 170 3.13 9.25 -0.73
N SER A 171 3.70 9.89 -1.75
CA SER A 171 4.57 9.20 -2.71
C SER A 171 5.91 8.83 -2.09
N ALA A 172 6.20 7.53 -2.02
CA ALA A 172 7.48 7.00 -1.53
C ALA A 172 8.63 7.24 -2.52
N TYR A 173 8.32 7.37 -3.82
CA TYR A 173 9.30 7.79 -4.84
C TYR A 173 9.73 9.24 -4.61
N ALA A 174 8.76 10.16 -4.45
CA ALA A 174 9.07 11.56 -4.23
C ALA A 174 9.79 11.78 -2.90
N ALA A 175 9.41 11.04 -1.84
CA ALA A 175 10.09 11.08 -0.56
C ALA A 175 11.58 10.67 -0.68
N TYR A 176 11.88 9.62 -1.46
CA TYR A 176 13.27 9.23 -1.73
C TYR A 176 14.03 10.33 -2.50
N GLU A 177 13.44 10.91 -3.54
CA GLU A 177 14.06 11.96 -4.36
C GLU A 177 14.27 13.30 -3.63
N ARG A 178 13.58 13.53 -2.50
CA ARG A 178 13.80 14.71 -1.63
C ARG A 178 15.09 14.65 -0.84
N MET A 179 15.66 13.45 -0.66
CA MET A 179 16.96 13.31 -0.04
C MET A 179 18.06 13.78 -0.99
N SER A 180 19.06 14.49 -0.47
CA SER A 180 20.31 14.73 -1.22
C SER A 180 20.98 13.41 -1.60
N GLU A 181 21.77 13.36 -2.68
CA GLU A 181 22.45 12.13 -3.11
C GLU A 181 23.29 11.42 -2.02
N PRO A 182 24.03 12.11 -1.11
CA PRO A 182 24.71 11.43 -0.01
C PRO A 182 23.75 10.67 0.91
N TRP A 183 22.61 11.28 1.25
CA TRP A 183 21.56 10.66 2.05
C TRP A 183 20.87 9.51 1.31
N GLN A 184 20.68 9.61 -0.01
CA GLN A 184 20.16 8.51 -0.81
C GLN A 184 21.10 7.31 -0.76
N ARG A 185 22.40 7.50 -1.03
CA ARG A 185 23.41 6.42 -0.94
C ARG A 185 23.50 5.82 0.45
N PHE A 186 23.42 6.65 1.48
CA PHE A 186 23.41 6.19 2.85
C PHE A 186 22.18 5.32 3.15
N ALA A 187 20.98 5.81 2.83
CA ALA A 187 19.73 5.07 3.03
C ALA A 187 19.64 3.76 2.23
N GLU A 188 20.24 3.69 1.04
CA GLU A 188 20.34 2.47 0.22
C GLU A 188 21.13 1.33 0.90
N GLY A 189 22.04 1.67 1.82
CA GLY A 189 22.83 0.73 2.60
C GLY A 189 22.14 0.21 3.86
N LEU A 190 20.99 0.79 4.25
CA LEU A 190 20.33 0.50 5.52
C LEU A 190 19.21 -0.52 5.40
N THR A 191 18.95 -1.21 6.50
CA THR A 191 17.76 -2.02 6.71
C THR A 191 16.96 -1.51 7.91
N ALA A 192 15.67 -1.82 7.94
CA ALA A 192 14.77 -1.49 9.03
C ALA A 192 14.04 -2.75 9.48
N SER A 193 13.78 -2.85 10.78
CA SER A 193 12.93 -3.88 11.37
C SER A 193 11.50 -3.36 11.44
N HIS A 194 10.61 -4.02 10.72
CA HIS A 194 9.18 -3.74 10.67
C HIS A 194 8.47 -4.72 11.60
N GLY A 195 7.64 -4.20 12.50
CA GLY A 195 6.85 -5.01 13.42
C GLY A 195 5.42 -4.53 13.56
N ASP A 196 4.58 -5.38 14.14
CA ASP A 196 3.27 -5.00 14.65
C ASP A 196 3.17 -5.31 16.14
N SER A 197 2.49 -4.44 16.91
CA SER A 197 2.24 -4.65 18.34
C SER A 197 1.31 -5.84 18.63
N THR A 198 0.59 -6.31 17.62
CA THR A 198 -0.38 -7.40 17.74
C THR A 198 0.34 -8.73 17.92
N SER A 199 0.14 -9.37 19.07
CA SER A 199 0.65 -10.72 19.34
C SER A 199 -0.48 -11.71 19.57
N ALA A 200 -0.22 -13.00 19.32
CA ALA A 200 -1.16 -14.08 19.62
C ALA A 200 -1.64 -14.04 21.08
N ASP A 201 -0.73 -13.77 22.02
CA ASP A 201 -1.07 -13.62 23.44
C ASP A 201 -1.98 -12.42 23.71
N SER A 202 -1.73 -11.27 23.05
CA SER A 202 -2.57 -10.08 23.21
C SER A 202 -4.00 -10.31 22.73
N LEU A 203 -4.18 -11.10 21.67
CA LEU A 203 -5.49 -11.45 21.12
C LEU A 203 -6.20 -12.53 21.92
N ASN A 204 -5.48 -13.57 22.35
CA ASN A 204 -6.04 -14.62 23.18
C ASN A 204 -6.61 -14.04 24.49
N LYS A 205 -5.94 -13.05 25.10
CA LYS A 205 -6.45 -12.31 26.26
C LYS A 205 -7.75 -11.55 26.00
N LYS A 206 -8.01 -11.18 24.75
CA LYS A 206 -9.23 -10.51 24.28
C LYS A 206 -10.28 -11.49 23.72
N GLY A 207 -10.02 -12.80 23.82
CA GLY A 207 -10.89 -13.85 23.28
C GLY A 207 -10.89 -13.92 21.75
N LEU A 208 -9.90 -13.31 21.09
CA LEU A 208 -9.75 -13.29 19.64
C LEU A 208 -8.74 -14.34 19.20
N LYS A 209 -9.00 -14.96 18.05
CA LYS A 209 -8.09 -15.95 17.47
C LYS A 209 -7.06 -15.29 16.56
N PHE A 210 -5.80 -15.67 16.76
CA PHE A 210 -4.69 -15.36 15.86
C PHE A 210 -4.54 -16.44 14.79
N ARG A 211 -4.25 -16.05 13.55
CA ARG A 211 -3.95 -16.93 12.42
C ARG A 211 -2.46 -17.21 12.32
N ALA A 212 -2.03 -18.38 12.79
CA ALA A 212 -0.64 -18.84 12.67
C ALA A 212 -0.35 -19.55 11.33
N GLU A 213 -1.37 -19.91 10.56
CA GLU A 213 -1.20 -20.52 9.24
C GLU A 213 -0.74 -19.51 8.19
N GLU A 214 -0.58 -19.98 6.95
CA GLU A 214 -0.16 -19.18 5.81
C GLU A 214 -1.06 -17.95 5.57
N ARG A 215 -0.43 -16.76 5.57
CA ARG A 215 -1.06 -15.47 5.30
C ARG A 215 -0.76 -14.98 3.88
N GLY A 216 -1.05 -15.82 2.90
CA GLY A 216 -0.93 -15.52 1.47
C GLY A 216 0.44 -15.76 0.86
N SER A 217 1.43 -16.18 1.63
CA SER A 217 2.71 -16.68 1.14
C SER A 217 3.22 -17.77 2.09
N PRO A 218 3.83 -18.86 1.60
CA PRO A 218 4.40 -19.92 2.44
C PRO A 218 5.50 -19.45 3.40
N GLU A 219 6.01 -18.23 3.20
CA GLU A 219 6.98 -17.60 4.10
C GLU A 219 6.33 -16.70 5.18
N ASN A 220 5.05 -16.37 5.03
CA ASN A 220 4.26 -15.56 5.96
C ASN A 220 3.44 -16.50 6.86
N VAL A 221 4.11 -17.11 7.83
CA VAL A 221 3.56 -18.12 8.74
C VAL A 221 4.02 -17.85 10.17
N GLY A 222 3.33 -18.46 11.15
CA GLY A 222 3.68 -18.33 12.56
C GLY A 222 3.07 -17.10 13.22
N THR A 223 3.43 -16.87 14.49
CA THR A 223 2.83 -15.83 15.36
C THR A 223 3.60 -14.54 15.42
N GLU A 224 4.83 -14.54 14.90
CA GLU A 224 5.69 -13.35 14.89
C GLU A 224 5.33 -12.47 13.70
N LEU A 225 4.93 -11.23 13.98
CA LEU A 225 4.68 -10.18 12.98
C LEU A 225 5.89 -9.25 12.95
N GLU A 226 7.03 -9.78 12.51
CA GLU A 226 8.27 -9.04 12.37
C GLU A 226 9.06 -9.47 11.12
N ALA A 227 9.59 -8.49 10.40
CA ALA A 227 10.46 -8.69 9.26
C ALA A 227 11.50 -7.58 9.11
N VAL A 228 12.66 -7.93 8.56
CA VAL A 228 13.73 -6.98 8.23
C VAL A 228 13.72 -6.71 6.73
N HIS A 229 13.53 -5.45 6.35
CA HIS A 229 13.50 -5.00 4.96
C HIS A 229 14.51 -3.88 4.73
N ARG A 230 14.78 -3.55 3.46
CA ARG A 230 15.65 -2.41 3.13
C ARG A 230 14.92 -1.09 3.37
N VAL A 231 15.66 -0.07 3.80
CA VAL A 231 15.12 1.29 3.94
C VAL A 231 14.76 1.87 2.58
N VAL A 232 15.51 1.53 1.52
CA VAL A 232 15.20 1.85 0.13
C VAL A 232 15.04 0.56 -0.64
N GLN A 233 13.96 0.46 -1.43
CA GLN A 233 13.68 -0.69 -2.28
C GLN A 233 13.47 -0.29 -3.74
N THR A 234 13.49 -1.27 -4.62
CA THR A 234 13.10 -1.15 -6.03
C THR A 234 11.68 -1.68 -6.21
N ASN A 235 10.79 -0.86 -6.78
CA ASN A 235 9.51 -1.38 -7.25
C ASN A 235 9.76 -2.24 -8.51
N PRO A 236 9.41 -3.54 -8.51
CA PRO A 236 9.73 -4.46 -9.61
C PRO A 236 8.97 -4.17 -10.90
N VAL A 237 7.87 -3.41 -10.83
CA VAL A 237 7.04 -3.06 -11.99
C VAL A 237 7.63 -1.85 -12.71
N THR A 238 8.02 -0.81 -11.96
CA THR A 238 8.53 0.44 -12.53
C THR A 238 10.06 0.47 -12.66
N GLY A 239 10.76 -0.34 -11.88
CA GLY A 239 12.22 -0.29 -11.72
C GLY A 239 12.70 0.97 -10.98
N TRP A 240 11.79 1.64 -10.25
CA TRP A 240 12.12 2.88 -9.54
C TRP A 240 12.46 2.63 -8.07
N LYS A 241 13.37 3.45 -7.54
CA LYS A 241 13.71 3.46 -6.11
C LYS A 241 12.64 4.18 -5.29
N SER A 242 12.20 3.56 -4.20
CA SER A 242 11.27 4.13 -3.22
C SER A 242 11.80 4.00 -1.79
N LEU A 243 11.47 4.97 -0.95
CA LEU A 243 11.67 4.89 0.50
C LEU A 243 10.66 3.91 1.10
N TYR A 244 11.08 3.02 1.98
CA TYR A 244 10.24 1.96 2.57
C TYR A 244 10.40 1.84 4.09
N GLY A 245 11.61 2.09 4.62
CA GLY A 245 11.92 1.98 6.05
C GLY A 245 11.50 3.18 6.89
N LEU A 246 10.20 3.51 6.92
CA LEU A 246 9.63 4.50 7.83
C LEU A 246 8.21 4.15 8.26
N GLY A 247 7.70 4.90 9.22
CA GLY A 247 6.29 4.85 9.63
C GLY A 247 6.04 3.98 10.85
N TYR A 248 4.76 3.66 11.06
CA TYR A 248 4.28 2.97 12.26
C TYR A 248 4.99 1.63 12.48
N GLN A 249 5.07 0.77 11.47
CA GLN A 249 5.68 -0.57 11.62
C GLN A 249 7.17 -0.50 11.94
N VAL A 250 7.88 0.52 11.44
CA VAL A 250 9.31 0.69 11.73
C VAL A 250 9.55 1.26 13.13
N SER A 251 8.56 1.90 13.75
CA SER A 251 8.71 2.45 15.10
C SER A 251 8.89 1.38 16.20
N PHE A 252 8.60 0.11 15.88
CA PHE A 252 8.78 -1.03 16.79
C PHE A 252 10.21 -1.55 16.86
N GLY A 253 10.90 -1.65 15.72
CA GLY A 253 12.25 -2.22 15.63
C GLY A 253 13.34 -1.23 15.21
N GLY A 254 12.98 -0.23 14.41
CA GLY A 254 13.86 0.86 13.98
C GLY A 254 14.83 0.52 12.85
N ILE A 255 15.78 1.42 12.64
CA ILE A 255 16.85 1.29 11.65
C ILE A 255 17.96 0.42 12.23
N ASN A 256 18.37 -0.60 11.48
CA ASN A 256 19.34 -1.60 11.93
C ASN A 256 20.78 -1.15 11.67
N GLY A 257 21.70 -1.60 12.53
CA GLY A 257 23.14 -1.39 12.36
C GLY A 257 23.61 0.03 12.66
N VAL A 258 22.81 0.82 13.37
CA VAL A 258 23.12 2.19 13.80
C VAL A 258 22.90 2.33 15.31
N THR A 259 23.44 3.37 15.92
CA THR A 259 23.19 3.67 17.33
C THR A 259 21.74 4.12 17.57
N ASP A 260 21.26 4.01 18.81
CA ASP A 260 19.89 4.44 19.17
C ASP A 260 19.63 5.92 18.84
N TYR A 261 20.63 6.78 19.02
CA TYR A 261 20.52 8.20 18.71
C TYR A 261 20.39 8.44 17.19
N GLU A 262 21.20 7.75 16.40
CA GLU A 262 21.13 7.81 14.94
C GLU A 262 19.78 7.27 14.43
N ASN A 263 19.29 6.15 14.98
CA ASN A 263 17.96 5.61 14.69
C ASN A 263 16.86 6.65 14.93
N GLN A 264 16.86 7.32 16.09
CA GLN A 264 15.88 8.37 16.40
C GLN A 264 15.92 9.53 15.40
N ILE A 265 17.12 10.00 15.05
CA ILE A 265 17.29 11.07 14.04
C ILE A 265 16.76 10.63 12.69
N MET A 266 17.13 9.42 12.24
CA MET A 266 16.74 8.92 10.92
C MET A 266 15.24 8.71 10.82
N GLN A 267 14.60 8.09 11.81
CA GLN A 267 13.15 7.92 11.81
C GLN A 267 12.43 9.27 11.80
N ALA A 268 12.88 10.23 12.59
CA ALA A 268 12.32 11.58 12.60
C ALA A 268 12.47 12.27 11.24
N TYR A 269 13.65 12.16 10.62
CA TYR A 269 13.93 12.74 9.31
C TYR A 269 13.06 12.10 8.21
N PHE A 270 13.04 10.77 8.11
CA PHE A 270 12.24 10.07 7.09
C PHE A 270 10.75 10.33 7.25
N LEU A 271 10.23 10.32 8.49
CA LEU A 271 8.84 10.68 8.74
C LEU A 271 8.53 12.13 8.34
N ARG A 272 9.46 13.05 8.58
CA ARG A 272 9.32 14.46 8.20
C ARG A 272 9.28 14.66 6.69
N LEU A 273 10.02 13.85 5.91
CA LEU A 273 9.97 13.88 4.45
C LEU A 273 8.55 13.66 3.92
N ILE A 274 7.74 12.82 4.57
CA ILE A 274 6.35 12.66 4.16
C ILE A 274 5.43 13.66 4.86
N ALA A 275 5.60 13.94 6.15
CA ALA A 275 4.66 14.77 6.92
C ALA A 275 4.66 16.25 6.49
N ASP A 276 5.82 16.83 6.17
CA ASP A 276 5.95 18.27 5.89
C ASP A 276 5.78 18.60 4.39
N ASN A 277 6.03 17.65 3.50
CA ASN A 277 5.91 17.84 2.05
C ASN A 277 4.49 17.52 1.58
N HIS A 278 3.57 18.48 1.73
CA HIS A 278 2.18 18.32 1.30
C HIS A 278 2.02 18.13 -0.22
N ASP A 279 3.01 18.54 -1.02
CA ASP A 279 3.00 18.46 -2.48
C ASP A 279 3.29 17.06 -3.04
N LEU A 280 3.75 16.11 -2.21
CA LEU A 280 3.82 14.69 -2.55
C LEU A 280 2.63 13.87 -2.01
N GLN A 281 1.65 14.53 -1.40
CA GLN A 281 0.50 13.90 -0.76
C GLN A 281 -0.80 14.08 -1.55
N ILE A 282 -1.74 13.17 -1.32
CA ILE A 282 -3.14 13.30 -1.72
C ILE A 282 -4.02 12.94 -0.55
N ARG A 283 -5.06 13.73 -0.31
CA ARG A 283 -6.17 13.39 0.59
C ARG A 283 -7.40 13.04 -0.24
N HIS A 284 -7.95 11.85 -0.04
CA HIS A 284 -9.20 11.43 -0.68
C HIS A 284 -10.33 11.42 0.33
N LYS A 285 -11.39 12.16 0.00
CA LYS A 285 -12.64 12.13 0.73
C LYS A 285 -13.56 11.07 0.16
N TRP A 286 -13.86 10.07 0.97
CA TRP A 286 -14.64 8.91 0.58
C TRP A 286 -16.11 9.24 0.35
N LYS A 287 -16.69 8.58 -0.66
CA LYS A 287 -18.14 8.38 -0.81
C LYS A 287 -18.47 6.88 -0.73
N PRO A 288 -19.73 6.53 -0.41
CA PRO A 288 -20.16 5.13 -0.43
C PRO A 288 -19.84 4.47 -1.78
N TYR A 289 -19.31 3.25 -1.72
CA TYR A 289 -18.91 2.44 -2.88
C TYR A 289 -17.76 2.99 -3.73
N ASP A 290 -17.05 4.02 -3.26
CA ASP A 290 -15.75 4.35 -3.82
C ASP A 290 -14.77 3.20 -3.56
N VAL A 291 -13.84 3.02 -4.51
CA VAL A 291 -12.72 2.09 -4.42
C VAL A 291 -11.43 2.87 -4.63
N ALA A 292 -10.44 2.63 -3.78
CA ALA A 292 -9.06 2.94 -4.10
C ALA A 292 -8.25 1.66 -4.31
N ILE A 293 -7.33 1.69 -5.27
CA ILE A 293 -6.32 0.64 -5.48
C ILE A 293 -4.96 1.32 -5.43
N TRP A 294 -4.07 0.91 -4.53
CA TRP A 294 -2.72 1.46 -4.45
C TRP A 294 -1.64 0.39 -4.43
N ASP A 295 -0.42 0.78 -4.81
CA ASP A 295 0.78 -0.05 -4.74
C ASP A 295 1.59 0.32 -3.48
N ASN A 296 1.59 -0.57 -2.47
CA ASN A 296 2.28 -0.42 -1.19
C ASN A 296 3.80 -0.28 -1.31
N ARG A 297 4.39 -0.63 -2.46
CA ARG A 297 5.83 -0.45 -2.72
C ARG A 297 6.16 0.98 -3.12
N SER A 298 5.15 1.78 -3.46
CA SER A 298 5.29 3.13 -4.03
C SER A 298 4.65 4.25 -3.20
N VAL A 299 3.85 3.91 -2.19
CA VAL A 299 3.17 4.88 -1.33
C VAL A 299 3.19 4.48 0.13
N PHE A 300 3.16 5.49 0.99
CA PHE A 300 2.65 5.35 2.34
C PHE A 300 1.22 5.87 2.39
N HIS A 301 0.43 5.39 3.33
CA HIS A 301 -0.93 5.87 3.55
C HIS A 301 -1.27 5.97 5.02
N ASN A 302 -2.32 6.74 5.32
CA ASN A 302 -2.78 7.01 6.67
C ASN A 302 -4.27 7.37 6.66
N VAL A 303 -5.01 6.89 7.66
CA VAL A 303 -6.40 7.30 7.87
C VAL A 303 -6.44 8.59 8.68
N THR A 304 -7.33 9.50 8.31
CA THR A 304 -7.63 10.69 9.12
C THR A 304 -8.71 10.33 10.12
N ASN A 305 -8.36 10.22 11.40
CA ASN A 305 -9.32 9.90 12.46
C ASN A 305 -10.07 11.14 12.98
N ASP A 306 -10.75 11.84 12.07
CA ASP A 306 -11.48 13.10 12.32
C ASP A 306 -13.00 12.95 12.16
N PHE A 307 -13.54 11.75 12.40
CA PHE A 307 -14.94 11.43 12.15
C PHE A 307 -15.69 10.90 13.37
N VAL A 308 -17.01 11.04 13.32
CA VAL A 308 -17.96 10.43 14.25
C VAL A 308 -18.94 9.58 13.44
N GLY A 309 -19.27 8.40 13.97
CA GLY A 309 -20.17 7.45 13.34
C GLY A 309 -19.45 6.25 12.75
N GLU A 310 -20.14 5.49 11.91
CA GLU A 310 -19.64 4.25 11.34
C GLU A 310 -18.87 4.51 10.03
N ARG A 311 -17.63 4.04 9.98
CA ARG A 311 -16.77 3.93 8.81
C ARG A 311 -16.49 2.45 8.58
N LEU A 312 -16.95 1.95 7.44
CA LEU A 312 -16.89 0.53 7.10
C LEU A 312 -16.38 0.35 5.68
N ALA A 313 -15.35 -0.47 5.53
CA ALA A 313 -14.79 -0.82 4.23
C ALA A 313 -14.36 -2.29 4.16
N LEU A 314 -14.30 -2.81 2.94
CA LEU A 314 -13.72 -4.12 2.64
C LEU A 314 -12.36 -3.92 2.00
N ARG A 315 -11.32 -4.51 2.59
CA ARG A 315 -9.94 -4.48 2.11
C ARG A 315 -9.55 -5.85 1.58
N VAL A 316 -9.04 -5.89 0.36
CA VAL A 316 -8.43 -7.07 -0.26
C VAL A 316 -7.00 -6.71 -0.62
N VAL A 317 -6.05 -7.52 -0.14
CA VAL A 317 -4.62 -7.26 -0.30
C VAL A 317 -4.00 -8.39 -1.11
N SER A 318 -3.20 -8.05 -2.11
CA SER A 318 -2.38 -8.99 -2.85
C SER A 318 -0.98 -9.02 -2.24
N ILE A 319 -0.45 -10.23 -1.99
CA ILE A 319 0.93 -10.40 -1.52
C ILE A 319 1.88 -10.34 -2.71
N GLY A 320 2.96 -9.59 -2.57
CA GLY A 320 3.94 -9.34 -3.62
C GLY A 320 5.17 -10.24 -3.53
N ASN A 321 6.34 -9.60 -3.60
CA ASN A 321 7.66 -10.21 -3.49
C ASN A 321 8.41 -9.66 -2.27
N LYS A 322 9.46 -10.36 -1.85
CA LYS A 322 10.40 -9.81 -0.86
C LYS A 322 11.01 -8.51 -1.38
N PRO A 323 11.04 -7.43 -0.58
CA PRO A 323 11.72 -6.19 -0.93
C PRO A 323 13.20 -6.44 -1.28
N TYR A 324 13.67 -5.75 -2.31
CA TYR A 324 15.05 -5.78 -2.74
C TYR A 324 15.45 -4.42 -3.30
N LEU A 325 16.75 -4.17 -3.42
CA LEU A 325 17.29 -3.01 -4.10
C LEU A 325 18.14 -3.50 -5.28
N ASP A 326 17.72 -3.18 -6.50
CA ASP A 326 18.51 -3.38 -7.70
C ASP A 326 19.48 -2.20 -7.86
N PRO A 327 20.81 -2.44 -7.91
CA PRO A 327 21.80 -1.38 -8.14
C PRO A 327 21.57 -0.58 -9.44
N ASN A 328 20.89 -1.16 -10.43
CA ASN A 328 20.57 -0.53 -11.71
C ASN A 328 19.21 0.19 -11.71
N SER A 329 18.45 0.13 -10.62
CA SER A 329 17.19 0.88 -10.50
C SER A 329 17.45 2.38 -10.50
N THR A 330 16.47 3.14 -10.96
CA THR A 330 16.60 4.59 -11.17
C THR A 330 15.63 5.37 -10.28
N THR A 331 15.84 6.68 -10.16
CA THR A 331 14.79 7.57 -9.65
C THR A 331 13.64 7.61 -10.66
N ARG A 332 12.42 7.87 -10.18
CA ARG A 332 11.27 8.08 -11.07
C ARG A 332 11.55 9.22 -12.04
N SER A 333 12.07 10.35 -11.55
CA SER A 333 12.35 11.51 -12.39
C SER A 333 13.37 11.21 -13.49
N ALA A 334 14.44 10.46 -13.21
CA ALA A 334 15.40 10.06 -14.23
C ALA A 334 14.76 9.14 -15.28
N ALA A 335 13.97 8.16 -14.83
CA ALA A 335 13.30 7.23 -15.73
C ALA A 335 12.26 7.91 -16.63
N LEU A 336 11.52 8.90 -16.12
CA LEU A 336 10.54 9.64 -16.91
C LEU A 336 11.21 10.57 -17.93
N ARG A 337 12.30 11.26 -17.58
CA ARG A 337 13.08 12.07 -18.54
C ARG A 337 13.55 11.25 -19.74
N LEU A 338 14.09 10.06 -19.48
CA LEU A 338 14.52 9.15 -20.55
C LEU A 338 13.38 8.67 -21.45
N ARG A 339 12.14 8.58 -20.93
CA ARG A 339 10.96 8.24 -21.75
C ARG A 339 10.57 9.39 -22.68
N ASP A 340 10.61 10.62 -22.17
CA ASP A 340 10.26 11.81 -22.95
C ASP A 340 11.29 12.06 -24.07
N GLU A 341 12.59 11.91 -23.77
CA GLU A 341 13.67 12.03 -24.76
C GLU A 341 13.61 10.91 -25.82
N GLY A 342 13.28 9.67 -25.42
CA GLY A 342 13.12 8.55 -26.35
C GLY A 342 11.87 8.67 -27.24
N GLY A 343 10.82 9.33 -26.76
CA GLY A 343 9.61 9.62 -27.54
C GLY A 343 9.80 10.77 -28.54
N ALA A 344 10.61 11.77 -28.20
CA ALA A 344 10.93 12.89 -29.09
C ALA A 344 11.76 12.48 -30.32
N ASN A 345 12.60 11.44 -30.19
CA ASN A 345 13.39 10.91 -31.32
C ASN A 345 12.61 9.93 -32.24
N GLY A 346 11.31 9.71 -31.99
CA GLY A 346 10.46 8.81 -32.76
C GLY A 346 9.36 9.49 -33.60
N GLN A 347 9.35 10.83 -33.63
CA GLN A 347 8.43 11.63 -34.45
C GLN A 347 9.22 12.61 -35.33
N ASP A 348 10.16 12.09 -36.12
CA ASP A 348 10.72 12.78 -37.28
C ASP A 348 11.38 11.69 -38.16
N GLU A 349 10.57 11.02 -38.99
CA GLU A 349 10.96 10.53 -40.31
C GLU A 349 9.79 9.81 -41.00
N TYR A 350 9.34 10.44 -42.10
CA TYR A 350 8.38 10.05 -43.16
C TYR A 350 6.89 10.32 -42.96
#